data_AF-A0A2S8VZN3-F1
#
_entry.id   AF-A0A2S8VZN3-F1
#
_cell.length_a   1.000
_cell.length_b   1.000
_cell.length_c   1.000
_cell.angle_alpha   90.00
_cell.angle_beta   90.00
_cell.angle_gamma   90.00
#
_symmetry.space_group_name_H-M   'P 1'
#
loop_
_entity.id
_entity.type
_entity.pdbx_description
1 polymer ?
#
loop_
_entity_poly.entity_id
_entity_poly.type
_entity_poly.pdbx_seq_one_letter_code
_entity_poly.pdbx_strand_id
1 'polypeptide(L)'
;MGCISKKEEIELSYLYLEGFRYLTKEQNGKVKLWRNLPKRFKLAKGSFWTVQEGVSYEGDWCRPTHGDYNFTKWEDAPIAINEIVDVRGIK
;
A
#
# COMPACT_ATOMS: atom_id res chain seq x y z
N MET A 1 0.50 2.69 17.92
CA MET A 1 0.49 2.00 16.61
C MET A 1 -0.76 1.14 16.56
N GLY A 2 -1.62 1.31 15.56
CA GLY A 2 -2.84 0.50 15.43
C GLY A 2 -2.48 -0.96 15.18
N CYS A 3 -3.16 -1.89 15.84
CA CYS A 3 -2.95 -3.31 15.62
C CYS A 3 -3.56 -3.73 14.28
N ILE A 4 -2.84 -4.52 13.50
CA ILE A 4 -3.42 -5.28 12.39
C ILE A 4 -3.89 -6.64 12.88
N SER A 5 -4.93 -7.18 12.25
CA SER A 5 -5.38 -8.54 12.51
C SER A 5 -4.37 -9.57 11.98
N LYS A 6 -4.44 -10.80 12.48
CA LYS A 6 -3.57 -11.89 11.98
C LYS A 6 -3.77 -12.18 10.49
N LYS A 7 -4.99 -11.98 9.98
CA LYS A 7 -5.30 -12.15 8.55
C LYS A 7 -4.62 -11.09 7.69
N GLU A 8 -4.66 -9.84 8.14
CA GLU A 8 -3.94 -8.72 7.50
C GLU A 8 -2.43 -8.92 7.54
N GLU A 9 -1.90 -9.44 8.66
CA GLU A 9 -0.47 -9.74 8.80
C GLU A 9 -0.02 -10.82 7.79
N ILE A 10 -0.79 -11.90 7.66
CA ILE A 10 -0.52 -13.00 6.70
C ILE A 10 -0.60 -12.47 5.26
N GLU A 11 -1.64 -11.70 4.94
CA GLU A 11 -1.82 -11.09 3.62
C GLU A 11 -0.65 -10.17 3.26
N LEU A 12 -0.29 -9.23 4.14
CA LEU A 12 0.84 -8.33 3.90
C LEU A 12 2.14 -9.08 3.72
N SER A 13 2.37 -10.13 4.50
CA SER A 13 3.57 -10.97 4.37
C SER A 13 3.62 -11.67 3.02
N TYR A 14 2.49 -12.21 2.55
CA TYR A 14 2.39 -12.83 1.23
C TYR A 14 2.59 -11.82 0.09
N LEU A 15 1.94 -10.67 0.16
CA LEU A 15 2.12 -9.60 -0.84
C LEU A 15 3.55 -9.05 -0.82
N TYR A 16 4.21 -9.03 0.33
CA TYR A 16 5.62 -8.70 0.42
C TYR A 16 6.48 -9.73 -0.33
N LEU A 17 6.21 -11.02 -0.18
CA LEU A 17 6.88 -12.06 -0.98
C LEU A 17 6.66 -11.89 -2.48
N GLU A 18 5.46 -11.49 -2.90
CA GLU A 18 5.14 -11.24 -4.31
C GLU A 18 5.81 -9.98 -4.89
N GLY A 19 6.46 -9.15 -4.05
CA GLY A 19 7.24 -7.98 -4.46
C GLY A 19 6.59 -6.64 -4.15
N PHE A 20 5.47 -6.60 -3.43
CA PHE A 20 4.90 -5.35 -2.94
C PHE A 20 5.71 -4.82 -1.74
N ARG A 21 5.88 -3.51 -1.66
CA ARG A 21 6.78 -2.87 -0.68
C ARG A 21 6.13 -1.73 0.07
N TYR A 22 5.17 -1.05 -0.51
CA TYR A 22 4.54 0.13 0.07
C TYR A 22 3.04 0.01 0.14
N LEU A 23 2.43 0.68 1.10
CA LEU A 23 0.99 0.75 1.31
C LEU A 23 0.55 2.22 1.32
N THR A 24 -0.56 2.52 0.64
CA THR A 24 -1.20 3.84 0.70
C THR A 24 -2.69 3.70 0.94
N LYS A 25 -3.27 4.66 1.66
CA LYS A 25 -4.71 4.90 1.67
C LYS A 25 -5.07 5.80 0.50
N GLU A 26 -6.15 5.50 -0.20
CA GLU A 26 -6.75 6.32 -1.26
C GLU A 26 -7.79 7.27 -0.67
N GLN A 27 -8.14 8.33 -1.40
CA GLN A 27 -9.08 9.36 -0.93
C GLN A 27 -10.49 8.79 -0.61
N ASN A 28 -10.86 7.67 -1.23
CA ASN A 28 -12.11 6.96 -0.97
C ASN A 28 -12.02 5.95 0.19
N GLY A 29 -10.93 5.97 0.96
CA GLY A 29 -10.69 5.06 2.08
C GLY A 29 -10.22 3.67 1.67
N LYS A 30 -10.07 3.35 0.38
CA LYS A 30 -9.51 2.06 -0.05
C LYS A 30 -8.01 2.02 0.14
N VAL A 31 -7.44 0.83 0.26
CA VAL A 31 -5.99 0.65 0.34
C VAL A 31 -5.45 0.14 -0.98
N LYS A 32 -4.25 0.60 -1.33
CA LYS A 32 -3.43 0.07 -2.42
C LYS A 32 -2.05 -0.30 -1.90
N LEU A 33 -1.52 -1.41 -2.41
CA LEU A 33 -0.14 -1.80 -2.20
C LEU A 33 0.64 -1.62 -3.49
N TRP A 34 1.91 -1.25 -3.37
CA TRP A 34 2.74 -0.84 -4.49
C TRP A 34 4.08 -1.56 -4.47
N ARG A 35 4.56 -1.97 -5.65
CA ARG A 35 5.91 -2.54 -5.80
C ARG A 35 7.00 -1.48 -5.64
N ASN A 36 6.73 -0.29 -6.16
CA ASN A 36 7.63 0.87 -6.14
C ASN A 36 7.03 1.99 -5.29
N LEU A 37 7.87 2.89 -4.77
CA LEU A 37 7.42 4.00 -3.92
C LEU A 37 6.50 4.95 -4.73
N PRO A 38 5.20 5.05 -4.41
CA PRO A 38 4.32 5.96 -5.12
C PRO A 38 4.50 7.40 -4.62
N LYS A 39 4.14 8.36 -5.47
CA LYS A 39 4.04 9.78 -5.14
C LYS A 39 2.62 10.26 -5.37
N ARG A 40 2.24 11.32 -4.66
CA ARG A 40 0.96 12.02 -4.88
C ARG A 40 1.10 12.93 -6.10
N PHE A 41 0.29 12.70 -7.11
CA PHE A 41 0.16 13.58 -8.27
C PHE A 41 -1.19 14.28 -8.25
N LYS A 42 -1.19 15.57 -8.61
CA LYS A 42 -2.39 16.41 -8.68
C LYS A 42 -2.83 16.52 -10.14
N LEU A 43 -4.06 16.11 -10.42
CA LEU A 43 -4.75 16.40 -11.68
C LEU A 43 -5.86 17.43 -11.45
N ALA A 44 -6.36 17.99 -12.55
CA ALA A 44 -7.47 18.94 -12.53
C ALA A 44 -8.73 18.42 -11.82
N LYS A 45 -8.93 17.10 -11.75
CA LYS A 45 -10.11 16.45 -11.14
C LYS A 45 -9.82 15.73 -9.81
N GLY A 46 -8.62 15.82 -9.25
CA GLY A 46 -8.29 15.17 -7.97
C GLY A 46 -6.82 14.79 -7.83
N SER A 47 -6.46 14.24 -6.68
CA SER A 47 -5.12 13.74 -6.39
C SER A 47 -5.14 12.21 -6.28
N PHE A 48 -4.08 11.55 -6.74
CA PHE A 48 -3.96 10.10 -6.70
C PHE A 48 -2.51 9.68 -6.46
N TRP A 49 -2.32 8.48 -5.91
CA TRP A 49 -1.01 7.85 -5.80
C TRP A 49 -0.66 7.18 -7.13
N THR A 50 0.55 7.40 -7.63
CA THR A 50 1.15 6.63 -8.73
C THR A 50 2.68 6.68 -8.65
N VAL A 51 3.35 5.73 -9.28
CA VAL A 51 4.81 5.69 -9.40
C VAL A 51 5.28 6.71 -10.47
N GLN A 52 4.47 6.93 -11.51
CA GLN A 52 4.79 7.81 -12.62
C GLN A 52 3.56 8.60 -13.07
N GLU A 53 3.74 9.90 -13.32
CA GLU A 53 2.67 10.77 -13.82
C GLU A 53 2.18 10.31 -15.20
N GLY A 54 0.86 10.20 -15.38
CA GLY A 54 0.26 9.80 -16.65
C GLY A 54 0.38 8.31 -17.02
N VAL A 55 1.03 7.49 -16.20
CA VAL A 55 1.15 6.03 -16.42
C VAL A 55 0.45 5.29 -15.29
N SER A 56 -0.53 4.48 -15.64
CA SER A 56 -1.15 3.48 -14.76
C SER A 56 -0.79 2.11 -15.33
N TYR A 57 0.31 1.52 -14.87
CA TYR A 57 0.62 0.14 -15.20
C TYR A 57 -0.08 -0.79 -14.22
N GLU A 58 -0.92 -1.71 -14.72
CA GLU A 58 -1.72 -2.60 -13.88
C GLU A 58 -0.87 -3.55 -13.01
N GLY A 59 0.42 -3.72 -13.31
CA GLY A 59 1.34 -4.53 -12.51
C GLY A 59 1.98 -3.83 -11.32
N ASP A 60 1.87 -2.50 -11.20
CA ASP A 60 2.60 -1.73 -10.17
C ASP A 60 1.90 -1.74 -8.81
N TRP A 61 0.61 -2.05 -8.78
CA TRP A 61 -0.19 -2.05 -7.55
C TRP A 61 -1.22 -3.16 -7.49
N CYS A 62 -1.63 -3.52 -6.27
CA CYS A 62 -2.76 -4.40 -6.03
C CYS A 62 -3.68 -3.83 -4.92
N ARG A 63 -4.89 -4.38 -4.83
CA ARG A 63 -5.77 -4.15 -3.68
C ARG A 63 -5.61 -5.32 -2.71
N PRO A 64 -5.51 -5.05 -1.40
CA PRO A 64 -5.64 -6.10 -0.41
C PRO A 64 -7.06 -6.66 -0.43
N THR A 65 -7.19 -7.93 -0.07
CA THR A 65 -8.46 -8.65 0.07
C THR A 65 -9.02 -8.54 1.48
N HIS A 66 -8.15 -8.49 2.49
CA HIS A 66 -8.55 -8.56 3.89
C HIS A 66 -8.34 -7.26 4.67
N GLY A 67 -7.35 -6.44 4.30
CA GLY A 67 -7.01 -5.28 5.10
C GLY A 67 -7.56 -3.95 4.61
N ASP A 68 -8.35 -3.31 5.48
CA ASP A 68 -8.66 -1.88 5.38
C ASP A 68 -7.56 -1.02 6.02
N TYR A 69 -6.66 -1.60 6.82
CA TYR A 69 -5.50 -0.94 7.42
C TYR A 69 -5.86 0.44 8.02
N ASN A 70 -6.84 0.47 8.93
CA ASN A 70 -7.45 1.71 9.46
C ASN A 70 -6.50 2.64 10.23
N PHE A 71 -5.26 2.22 10.48
CA PHE A 71 -4.22 3.07 11.06
C PHE A 71 -3.63 4.08 10.08
N THR A 72 -3.88 3.94 8.76
CA THR A 72 -3.43 4.89 7.73
C THR A 72 -4.58 5.74 7.18
N LYS A 73 -4.25 6.98 6.83
CA LYS A 73 -5.14 7.99 6.24
C LYS A 73 -4.61 8.42 4.87
N TRP A 74 -5.47 9.06 4.08
CA TRP A 74 -5.14 9.55 2.74
C TRP A 74 -3.93 10.51 2.74
N GLU A 75 -3.81 11.31 3.81
CA GLU A 75 -2.78 12.34 3.92
C GLU A 75 -1.39 11.79 4.25
N ASP A 76 -1.31 10.56 4.73
CA ASP A 76 -0.07 9.93 5.18
C ASP A 76 0.91 9.71 4.01
N ALA A 77 2.20 9.60 4.35
CA ALA A 77 3.18 9.11 3.40
C ALA A 77 2.95 7.61 3.12
N PRO A 78 3.41 7.08 1.97
CA PRO A 78 3.39 5.64 1.75
C PRO A 78 4.15 4.92 2.86
N ILE A 79 3.51 3.92 3.46
CA ILE A 79 4.07 3.15 4.57
C ILE A 79 4.80 1.96 4.00
N ALA A 80 6.03 1.70 4.46
CA ALA A 80 6.76 0.52 4.03
C ALA A 80 6.20 -0.73 4.74
N ILE A 81 5.92 -1.80 3.99
CA ILE A 81 5.27 -3.01 4.53
C ILE A 81 6.14 -3.68 5.60
N ASN A 82 7.47 -3.60 5.48
CA ASN A 82 8.42 -4.12 6.47
C ASN A 82 8.46 -3.32 7.79
N GLU A 83 7.81 -2.17 7.86
CA GLU A 83 7.55 -1.46 9.13
C GLU A 83 6.29 -1.99 9.83
N ILE A 84 5.42 -2.70 9.09
CA ILE A 84 4.14 -3.24 9.58
C ILE A 84 4.29 -4.71 9.97
N VAL A 85 4.93 -5.52 9.12
CA VAL A 85 5.13 -6.96 9.33
C VAL A 85 6.60 -7.31 9.44
N ASP A 86 6.93 -8.30 10.29
CA ASP A 86 8.31 -8.77 10.43
C ASP A 86 8.72 -9.66 9.25
N VAL A 87 9.45 -9.07 8.31
CA VAL A 87 9.94 -9.74 7.10
C VAL A 87 11.30 -10.41 7.28
N ARG A 88 11.92 -10.37 8.46
CA ARG A 88 13.30 -10.87 8.67
C ARG A 88 13.42 -12.40 8.55
N GLY A 89 12.31 -13.12 8.59
CA GLY A 89 12.24 -14.57 8.35
C GLY A 89 11.82 -14.95 6.93
N ILE A 90 11.51 -13.98 6.08
CA ILE A 90 10.97 -14.18 4.74
C ILE A 90 12.16 -14.14 3.76
N LYS A 91 12.70 -15.33 3.42
CA LYS A 91 13.79 -15.51 2.46
C LYS A 91 13.27 -15.76 1.05
#